data_AF-A0A5S3Y180-F1
#
_entry.id   AF-A0A5S3Y180-F1
#
_cell.length_a   1.000
_cell.length_b   1.000
_cell.length_c   1.000
_cell.angle_alpha   90.00
_cell.angle_beta   90.00
_cell.angle_gamma   90.00
#
_symmetry.space_group_name_H-M   'P 1'
#
loop_
_entity.id
_entity.type
_entity.pdbx_description
1 polymer ?
#
loop_
_entity_poly.entity_id
_entity_poly.type
_entity_poly.pdbx_seq_one_letter_code
_entity_poly.pdbx_strand_id
1 'polypeptide(L)'
;IVAMAHKDGVEITSAQPDDPMEVEGANNRVQLAALERAFQAWQAETLMLNGATLADPSRVDVRGSVTTGQDVHIDINVIFEGNVTLG
;
A
#
# COMPACT_ATOMS: atom_id res chain seq x y z
N ILE A 1 5.86 13.02 6.39
CA ILE A 1 6.43 11.66 6.32
C ILE A 1 5.80 10.97 5.10
N VAL A 2 6.67 10.43 4.24
CA VAL A 2 6.46 9.90 2.87
C VAL A 2 5.96 10.89 1.80
N ALA A 3 6.43 12.14 1.89
CA ALA A 3 6.48 13.07 0.74
C ALA A 3 7.77 13.93 0.77
N MET A 4 8.81 13.46 1.46
CA MET A 4 10.08 14.19 1.59
C MET A 4 11.24 13.21 1.70
N ALA A 5 11.92 12.95 0.59
CA ALA A 5 13.34 12.62 0.51
C ALA A 5 13.74 12.46 -0.96
N HIS A 6 13.64 13.53 -1.74
CA HIS A 6 14.24 13.62 -3.08
C HIS A 6 15.21 14.79 -3.12
N LYS A 7 16.27 14.68 -2.33
CA LYS A 7 17.42 15.57 -2.39
C LYS A 7 18.58 14.85 -1.73
N ASP A 8 19.38 14.18 -2.54
CA ASP A 8 20.84 14.24 -2.45
C ASP A 8 21.43 13.57 -3.69
N GLY A 9 22.21 14.34 -4.44
CA GLY A 9 22.86 13.93 -5.68
C GLY A 9 23.95 12.91 -5.42
N VAL A 10 23.57 11.64 -5.39
CA VAL A 10 24.51 10.52 -5.26
C VAL A 10 24.75 9.91 -6.64
N GLU A 11 26.02 9.92 -7.03
CA GLU A 11 26.61 9.23 -8.18
C GLU A 11 26.06 7.80 -8.29
N ILE A 12 25.41 7.48 -9.42
CA ILE A 12 24.95 6.13 -9.71
C ILE A 12 26.15 5.32 -10.18
N THR A 13 26.95 4.83 -9.23
CA THR A 13 27.91 3.76 -9.51
C THR A 13 27.11 2.48 -9.79
N SER A 14 27.20 2.01 -11.03
CA SER A 14 26.65 0.73 -11.44
C SER A 14 27.39 -0.41 -10.75
N ALA A 15 26.85 -0.93 -9.65
CA ALA A 15 27.24 -2.23 -9.13
C ALA A 15 26.47 -3.29 -9.94
N GLN A 16 27.18 -4.09 -10.74
CA GLN A 16 26.62 -5.29 -11.36
C GLN A 16 26.23 -6.29 -10.27
N PRO A 17 24.96 -6.71 -10.19
CA PRO A 17 24.58 -7.84 -9.34
C PRO A 17 24.86 -9.14 -10.10
N ASP A 18 25.60 -10.06 -9.48
CA ASP A 18 25.88 -11.41 -9.98
C ASP A 18 24.67 -12.36 -9.84
N ASP A 19 23.51 -11.84 -9.41
CA ASP A 19 22.28 -12.61 -9.19
C ASP A 19 21.10 -12.05 -10.01
N PRO A 20 20.51 -12.82 -10.94
CA PRO A 20 19.34 -12.39 -11.71
C PRO A 20 18.10 -12.14 -10.85
N MET A 21 18.09 -12.65 -9.60
CA MET A 21 16.91 -12.59 -8.73
C MET A 21 16.79 -11.27 -7.96
N GLU A 22 17.84 -10.45 -7.94
CA GLU A 22 17.85 -9.15 -7.26
C GLU A 22 17.33 -7.99 -8.15
N VAL A 23 17.15 -8.24 -9.46
CA VAL A 23 16.85 -7.20 -10.47
C VAL A 23 15.44 -7.30 -11.06
N GLU A 24 14.67 -8.34 -10.74
CA GLU A 24 13.30 -8.50 -11.26
C GLU A 24 12.28 -7.67 -10.48
N GLY A 25 12.29 -6.35 -10.70
CA GLY A 25 11.07 -5.56 -10.57
C GLY A 25 9.96 -6.20 -11.40
N ALA A 26 8.76 -6.33 -10.83
CA ALA A 26 7.60 -7.07 -11.37
C ALA A 26 7.52 -7.10 -12.92
N ASN A 27 8.02 -8.19 -13.53
CA ASN A 27 8.14 -8.35 -14.98
C ASN A 27 6.79 -8.66 -15.66
N ASN A 28 5.72 -8.89 -14.90
CA ASN A 28 4.39 -9.14 -15.46
C ASN A 28 3.25 -8.61 -14.56
N ARG A 29 2.08 -8.40 -15.19
CA ARG A 29 0.87 -7.87 -14.53
C ARG A 29 0.35 -8.75 -13.38
N VAL A 30 0.69 -10.04 -13.37
CA VAL A 30 0.26 -10.99 -12.33
C VAL A 30 1.05 -10.77 -11.04
N GLN A 31 2.37 -10.60 -11.14
CA GLN A 31 3.24 -10.28 -10.00
C GLN A 31 2.88 -8.91 -9.41
N LEU A 32 2.58 -7.92 -10.26
CA LEU A 32 2.13 -6.61 -9.79
C LEU A 32 0.81 -6.72 -9.01
N ALA A 33 -0.15 -7.52 -9.49
CA ALA A 33 -1.40 -7.74 -8.77
C ALA A 33 -1.20 -8.47 -7.42
N ALA A 34 -0.23 -9.38 -7.34
CA ALA A 34 0.12 -10.06 -6.09
C ALA A 34 0.73 -9.10 -5.06
N LEU A 35 1.65 -8.22 -5.50
CA LEU A 35 2.22 -7.16 -4.66
C LEU A 35 1.15 -6.18 -4.18
N GLU A 36 0.28 -5.74 -5.08
CA GLU A 36 -0.85 -4.87 -4.74
C GLU A 36 -1.75 -5.53 -3.70
N ARG A 37 -2.03 -6.83 -3.81
CA ARG A 37 -2.83 -7.52 -2.80
C ARG A 37 -2.17 -7.61 -1.43
N ALA A 38 -0.87 -7.84 -1.38
CA ALA A 38 -0.13 -7.79 -0.11
C ALA A 38 -0.20 -6.38 0.51
N PHE A 39 -0.04 -5.33 -0.31
CA PHE A 39 -0.13 -3.95 0.14
C PHE A 39 -1.53 -3.59 0.66
N GLN A 40 -2.59 -3.98 -0.05
CA GLN A 40 -3.97 -3.76 0.38
C GLN A 40 -4.29 -4.47 1.70
N ALA A 41 -3.74 -5.67 1.93
CA ALA A 41 -3.90 -6.37 3.20
C ALA A 41 -3.26 -5.60 4.38
N TRP A 42 -2.07 -5.02 4.18
CA TRP A 42 -1.41 -4.20 5.21
C TRP A 42 -2.18 -2.91 5.50
N GLN A 43 -2.74 -2.27 4.47
CA GLN A 43 -3.59 -1.09 4.64
C GLN A 43 -4.86 -1.42 5.42
N ALA A 44 -5.53 -2.54 5.09
CA ALA A 44 -6.72 -3.00 5.80
C ALA A 44 -6.41 -3.28 7.29
N GLU A 45 -5.30 -3.94 7.59
CA GLU A 45 -4.85 -4.17 8.96
C GLU A 45 -4.60 -2.85 9.70
N THR A 46 -3.95 -1.89 9.05
CA THR A 46 -3.70 -0.55 9.62
C THR A 46 -5.01 0.17 9.98
N LEU A 47 -6.02 0.10 9.10
CA LEU A 47 -7.34 0.69 9.38
C LEU A 47 -8.00 0.02 10.59
N MET A 48 -7.90 -1.30 10.70
CA MET A 48 -8.44 -2.03 11.84
C MET A 48 -7.73 -1.68 13.16
N LEU A 49 -6.41 -1.55 13.13
CA LEU A 49 -5.62 -1.12 14.30
C LEU A 49 -5.96 0.31 14.74
N ASN A 50 -6.39 1.16 13.81
CA ASN A 50 -6.85 2.53 14.09
C ASN A 50 -8.30 2.59 14.60
N GLY A 51 -8.99 1.45 14.77
CA GLY A 51 -10.33 1.38 15.34
C GLY A 51 -11.46 1.24 14.33
N ALA A 52 -11.16 1.04 13.04
CA ALA A 52 -12.18 0.73 12.04
C ALA A 52 -12.57 -0.75 12.08
N THR A 53 -13.85 -1.05 11.92
CA THR A 53 -14.36 -2.41 11.72
C THR A 53 -14.55 -2.66 10.23
N LEU A 54 -13.73 -3.52 9.64
CA LEU A 54 -13.90 -3.99 8.26
C LEU A 54 -14.79 -5.24 8.26
N ALA A 55 -15.85 -5.24 7.45
CA ALA A 55 -16.70 -6.42 7.25
C ALA A 55 -15.93 -7.57 6.57
N ASP A 56 -15.01 -7.24 5.66
CA ASP A 56 -14.09 -8.19 5.02
C ASP A 56 -12.79 -7.47 4.61
N PRO A 57 -11.66 -7.70 5.31
CA PRO A 57 -10.38 -7.05 5.02
C PRO A 57 -9.83 -7.37 3.62
N SER A 58 -10.24 -8.50 3.03
CA SER A 58 -9.78 -8.91 1.70
C SER A 58 -10.53 -8.23 0.56
N ARG A 59 -11.65 -7.56 0.86
CA ARG A 59 -12.54 -6.90 -0.11
C ARG A 59 -12.64 -5.40 0.11
N VAL A 60 -11.56 -4.78 0.55
CA VAL A 60 -11.39 -3.32 0.59
C VAL A 60 -10.19 -2.95 -0.28
N ASP A 61 -10.32 -1.84 -1.00
CA ASP A 61 -9.21 -1.28 -1.79
C ASP A 61 -8.96 0.18 -1.39
N VAL A 62 -7.75 0.47 -0.93
CA VAL A 62 -7.26 1.78 -0.51
C VAL A 62 -6.28 2.29 -1.57
N ARG A 63 -6.74 3.25 -2.37
CA ARG A 63 -5.97 3.90 -3.43
C ARG A 63 -5.65 5.34 -3.06
N GLY A 64 -4.84 5.49 -2.02
CA GLY A 64 -4.45 6.79 -1.48
C GLY A 64 -4.18 6.70 0.02
N SER A 65 -4.55 7.76 0.73
CA SER A 65 -4.42 7.84 2.18
C SER A 65 -5.80 7.83 2.83
N VAL A 66 -6.02 6.87 3.72
CA VAL A 66 -7.25 6.79 4.52
C VAL A 66 -6.87 6.91 5.99
N THR A 67 -7.53 7.83 6.68
CA THR A 67 -7.45 7.96 8.14
C THR A 67 -8.82 7.66 8.73
N THR A 68 -8.88 6.83 9.76
CA THR A 68 -10.13 6.43 10.43
C THR A 68 -10.12 6.85 11.90
N GLY A 69 -11.26 7.32 12.38
CA GLY A 69 -11.59 7.47 13.79
C GLY A 69 -12.00 6.15 14.44
N GLN A 70 -12.43 6.23 15.71
CA GLN A 70 -13.03 5.08 16.42
C GLN A 70 -14.47 4.84 15.94
N ASP A 71 -14.90 3.58 15.99
CA ASP A 71 -16.27 3.14 15.64
C ASP A 71 -16.67 3.32 14.17
N VAL A 72 -15.70 3.39 13.25
CA VAL A 72 -15.97 3.42 11.81
C VAL A 72 -16.24 2.00 11.28
N HIS A 73 -17.43 1.75 10.74
CA HIS A 73 -17.75 0.50 10.06
C HIS A 73 -17.63 0.64 8.54
N ILE A 74 -16.84 -0.24 7.93
CA ILE A 74 -16.61 -0.29 6.47
C ILE A 74 -17.13 -1.62 5.95
N ASP A 75 -18.09 -1.54 5.03
CA ASP A 75 -18.69 -2.71 4.39
C ASP A 75 -17.80 -3.27 3.26
N ILE A 76 -18.20 -4.40 2.69
CA ILE A 76 -17.47 -5.09 1.63
C ILE A 76 -17.47 -4.31 0.31
N ASN A 77 -16.41 -4.49 -0.49
CA ASN A 77 -16.21 -3.88 -1.80
C ASN A 77 -16.14 -2.35 -1.79
N VAL A 78 -15.78 -1.75 -0.66
CA VAL A 78 -15.54 -0.31 -0.56
C VAL A 78 -14.18 0.03 -1.15
N ILE A 79 -14.15 1.08 -1.98
CA ILE A 79 -12.93 1.61 -2.58
C ILE A 79 -12.75 3.04 -2.08
N PHE A 80 -11.59 3.32 -1.50
CA PHE A 80 -11.19 4.67 -1.09
C PHE A 80 -10.17 5.22 -2.08
N GLU A 81 -10.41 6.40 -2.63
CA GLU A 81 -9.51 7.04 -3.59
C GLU A 81 -9.11 8.43 -3.10
N GLY A 82 -7.82 8.77 -3.22
CA GLY A 82 -7.28 10.07 -2.80
C GLY A 82 -7.06 10.17 -1.29
N ASN A 83 -7.37 11.33 -0.70
CA ASN A 83 -7.23 11.57 0.74
C ASN A 83 -8.60 11.52 1.40
N VAL A 84 -8.87 10.45 2.15
CA VAL A 84 -10.15 10.22 2.83
C VAL A 84 -9.94 10.21 4.33
N THR A 85 -10.78 10.95 5.04
CA THR A 85 -10.84 10.93 6.51
C THR A 85 -12.22 10.50 6.94
N LEU A 86 -12.29 9.40 7.69
CA LEU A 86 -13.50 8.91 8.33
C LEU A 86 -13.41 9.28 9.81
N GLY A 87 -14.39 10.04 10.29
CA GLY A 87 -14.41 10.61 11.65
C GLY A 87 -15.24 9.79 12.63
#